data_AF-A0A7W8ANT4-F1
#
_entry.id   AF-A0A7W8ANT4-F1
#
_cell.length_a   1.000
_cell.length_b   1.000
_cell.length_c   1.000
_cell.angle_alpha   90.00
_cell.angle_beta   90.00
_cell.angle_gamma   90.00
#
_symmetry.space_group_name_H-M   'P 1'
#
loop_
_entity.id
_entity.type
_entity.pdbx_description
1 polymer ?
#
loop_
_entity_poly.entity_id
_entity_poly.type
_entity_poly.pdbx_seq_one_letter_code
_entity_poly.pdbx_strand_id
1 'polypeptide(L)'
;MNKQKTDMRNLPSPEPTSSDSNANTLFNPQSALRKTIQKWQQKLAVDIERQPNLIAAASAAEARRRYRLEKAVEGKTVRPYKKHKLAPFQFGETHESHRKRTHKERQRIYRGVTAETVRSWTDLSVMSEEEKADHIKQKNRERQKKWRQKSEPTTNDLHTEIAKALEDFDC
;
A
#
# COMPACT_ATOMS: atom_id res chain seq x y z
N MET A 1 19.35 -85.53 -27.57
CA MET A 1 20.03 -84.22 -27.52
C MET A 1 19.90 -83.64 -26.12
N ASN A 2 20.98 -83.03 -25.65
CA ASN A 2 21.39 -82.96 -24.24
C ASN A 2 20.55 -82.05 -23.34
N LYS A 3 20.22 -82.56 -22.14
CA LYS A 3 19.76 -81.78 -21.00
C LYS A 3 20.98 -81.11 -20.36
N GLN A 4 21.05 -79.78 -20.39
CA GLN A 4 21.95 -79.03 -19.51
C GLN A 4 21.14 -78.48 -18.33
N LYS A 5 21.40 -79.02 -17.13
CA LYS A 5 20.99 -78.45 -15.86
C LYS A 5 22.03 -77.39 -15.50
N THR A 6 21.62 -76.13 -15.43
CA THR A 6 22.41 -75.06 -14.82
C THR A 6 21.91 -74.84 -13.40
N ASP A 7 22.80 -75.10 -12.44
CA ASP A 7 22.62 -74.92 -11.00
C ASP A 7 22.32 -73.45 -10.65
N MET A 8 21.22 -73.21 -9.93
CA MET A 8 20.78 -71.90 -9.44
C MET A 8 21.42 -71.52 -8.09
N ARG A 9 22.64 -71.99 -7.79
CA ARG A 9 23.34 -71.69 -6.53
C ARG A 9 24.51 -70.75 -6.77
N ASN A 10 24.22 -69.47 -6.92
CA ASN A 10 25.09 -68.34 -6.56
C ASN A 10 24.46 -67.04 -7.11
N LEU A 11 23.46 -66.52 -6.40
CA LEU A 11 23.09 -65.11 -6.53
C LEU A 11 23.84 -64.36 -5.42
N PRO A 12 24.66 -63.34 -5.74
CA PRO A 12 25.24 -62.48 -4.70
C PRO A 12 24.11 -61.78 -3.96
N SER A 13 24.09 -61.92 -2.64
CA SER A 13 23.15 -61.21 -1.78
C SER A 13 23.28 -59.71 -2.04
N PRO A 14 22.18 -58.99 -2.37
CA PRO A 14 22.25 -57.53 -2.42
C PRO A 14 22.50 -57.02 -1.00
N GLU A 15 23.60 -56.29 -0.84
CA GLU A 15 23.89 -55.53 0.38
C GLU A 15 22.72 -54.60 0.72
N PRO A 16 22.41 -54.38 2.01
CA PRO A 16 21.41 -53.39 2.40
C PRO A 16 21.96 -51.99 2.11
N THR A 17 21.71 -51.47 0.91
CA THR A 17 21.95 -50.06 0.63
C THR A 17 20.98 -49.22 1.46
N SER A 18 21.51 -48.70 2.57
CA SER A 18 21.00 -47.59 3.38
C SER A 18 20.07 -46.66 2.60
N SER A 19 18.75 -46.88 2.71
CA SER A 19 17.72 -46.01 2.13
C SER A 19 17.09 -45.07 3.17
N ASP A 20 17.61 -45.06 4.39
CA ASP A 20 16.98 -44.38 5.52
C ASP A 20 17.36 -42.89 5.65
N SER A 21 18.25 -42.39 4.80
CA SER A 21 18.81 -41.04 4.95
C SER A 21 17.88 -39.92 4.47
N ASN A 22 16.93 -40.19 3.56
CA ASN A 22 16.05 -39.15 3.00
C ASN A 22 14.72 -39.00 3.74
N ALA A 23 14.20 -40.06 4.36
CA ALA A 23 12.92 -40.03 5.06
C ALA A 23 12.94 -39.09 6.28
N ASN A 24 14.08 -39.02 6.99
CA ASN A 24 14.21 -38.22 8.22
C ASN A 24 14.17 -36.70 7.98
N THR A 25 14.46 -36.24 6.76
CA THR A 25 14.44 -34.81 6.42
C THR A 25 13.03 -34.23 6.27
N LEU A 26 12.03 -35.05 5.90
CA LEU A 26 10.63 -34.62 5.77
C LEU A 26 9.93 -34.48 7.14
N PHE A 27 10.28 -35.35 8.09
CA PHE A 27 9.68 -35.35 9.43
C PHE A 27 10.36 -34.37 10.41
N ASN A 28 11.61 -33.99 10.17
CA ASN A 28 12.29 -32.97 10.99
C ASN A 28 11.66 -31.57 10.78
N PRO A 29 11.07 -30.94 11.83
CA PRO A 29 10.41 -29.63 11.73
C PRO A 29 11.34 -28.48 11.33
N GLN A 30 12.65 -28.64 11.50
CA GLN A 30 13.63 -27.59 11.19
C GLN A 30 14.26 -27.72 9.80
N SER A 31 13.95 -28.79 9.05
CA SER A 31 14.59 -29.03 7.75
C SER A 31 14.29 -27.92 6.73
N ALA A 32 15.28 -27.60 5.91
CA ALA A 32 15.14 -26.60 4.85
C ALA A 32 14.02 -26.98 3.86
N LEU A 33 13.91 -28.28 3.54
CA LEU A 33 12.89 -28.81 2.64
C LEU A 33 11.47 -28.61 3.17
N ARG A 34 11.23 -28.87 4.46
CA ARG A 34 9.90 -28.66 5.06
C ARG A 34 9.53 -27.18 5.13
N LYS A 35 10.49 -26.30 5.41
CA LYS A 35 10.29 -24.84 5.35
C LYS A 35 9.94 -24.37 3.93
N THR A 36 10.57 -24.93 2.89
CA THR A 36 10.22 -24.59 1.51
C THR A 36 8.83 -25.09 1.13
N ILE A 37 8.45 -26.31 1.57
CA ILE A 37 7.10 -26.86 1.34
C ILE A 37 6.04 -26.00 2.05
N GLN A 38 6.27 -25.60 3.30
CA GLN A 38 5.35 -24.72 4.03
C GLN A 38 5.20 -23.35 3.37
N LYS A 39 6.30 -22.72 2.92
CA LYS A 39 6.24 -21.46 2.18
C LYS A 39 5.44 -21.60 0.87
N TRP A 40 5.62 -22.71 0.15
CA TRP A 40 4.87 -22.99 -1.07
C TRP A 40 3.37 -23.20 -0.78
N GLN A 41 3.01 -23.96 0.26
CA GLN A 41 1.63 -24.15 0.70
C GLN A 41 0.96 -22.85 1.14
N GLN A 42 1.67 -22.00 1.91
CA GLN A 42 1.18 -20.68 2.32
C GLN A 42 0.96 -19.77 1.11
N LYS A 43 1.89 -19.77 0.15
CA LYS A 43 1.74 -19.00 -1.08
C LYS A 43 0.53 -19.46 -1.88
N LEU A 44 0.33 -20.79 -2.03
CA LEU A 44 -0.84 -21.35 -2.69
C LEU A 44 -2.14 -20.97 -1.98
N ALA A 45 -2.20 -21.04 -0.65
CA ALA A 45 -3.40 -20.66 0.10
C ALA A 45 -3.75 -19.18 -0.13
N VAL A 46 -2.75 -18.29 -0.08
CA VAL A 46 -2.93 -16.86 -0.36
C VAL A 46 -3.37 -16.63 -1.81
N ASP A 47 -2.82 -17.37 -2.77
CA ASP A 47 -3.19 -17.24 -4.17
C ASP A 47 -4.63 -17.74 -4.40
N ILE A 48 -5.02 -18.88 -3.83
CA ILE A 48 -6.39 -19.42 -3.92
C ILE A 48 -7.41 -18.44 -3.32
N GLU A 49 -7.10 -17.79 -2.20
CA GLU A 49 -7.99 -16.77 -1.60
C GLU A 49 -8.06 -15.48 -2.42
N ARG A 50 -6.97 -15.08 -3.09
CA ARG A 50 -6.91 -13.86 -3.90
C ARG A 50 -7.52 -14.01 -5.29
N GLN A 51 -7.37 -15.16 -5.91
CA GLN A 51 -7.85 -15.46 -7.27
C GLN A 51 -9.33 -15.11 -7.51
N PRO A 52 -10.31 -15.51 -6.68
CA PRO A 52 -11.72 -15.20 -6.94
C PRO A 52 -11.98 -13.68 -6.93
N ASN A 53 -11.31 -12.95 -6.03
CA ASN A 53 -11.43 -11.49 -5.96
C ASN A 53 -10.84 -10.80 -7.20
N LEU A 54 -9.74 -11.32 -7.74
CA LEU A 54 -9.11 -10.82 -8.96
C LEU A 54 -9.98 -11.10 -10.19
N ILE A 55 -10.52 -12.30 -10.31
CA ILE A 55 -11.41 -12.71 -11.41
C ILE A 55 -12.68 -11.85 -11.39
N ALA A 56 -13.31 -11.68 -10.22
CA ALA A 56 -14.47 -10.82 -10.06
C ALA A 56 -14.18 -9.36 -10.42
N ALA A 57 -13.01 -8.84 -10.03
CA ALA A 57 -12.59 -7.48 -10.36
C ALA A 57 -12.36 -7.29 -11.87
N ALA A 58 -11.75 -8.28 -12.54
CA ALA A 58 -11.54 -8.27 -13.99
C ALA A 58 -12.87 -8.31 -14.75
N SER A 59 -13.76 -9.25 -14.38
CA SER A 59 -15.10 -9.37 -14.96
C SER A 59 -15.92 -8.07 -14.81
N ALA A 60 -15.90 -7.46 -13.62
CA ALA A 60 -16.56 -6.18 -13.39
C ALA A 60 -15.95 -5.03 -14.22
N ALA A 61 -14.64 -5.05 -14.47
CA ALA A 61 -13.98 -4.05 -15.32
C ALA A 61 -14.40 -4.19 -16.79
N GLU A 62 -14.50 -5.42 -17.29
CA GLU A 62 -15.00 -5.70 -18.64
C GLU A 62 -16.46 -5.27 -18.81
N ALA A 63 -17.33 -5.60 -17.86
CA ALA A 63 -18.73 -5.19 -17.89
C ALA A 63 -18.86 -3.66 -17.97
N ARG A 64 -18.07 -2.92 -17.18
CA ARG A 64 -18.03 -1.45 -17.24
C ARG A 64 -17.51 -0.92 -18.57
N ARG A 65 -16.59 -1.62 -19.22
CA ARG A 65 -16.09 -1.26 -20.56
C ARG A 65 -17.18 -1.44 -21.61
N ARG A 66 -17.90 -2.58 -21.58
CA ARG A 66 -19.03 -2.85 -22.48
C ARG A 66 -20.11 -1.76 -22.34
N TYR A 67 -20.54 -1.48 -21.11
CA TYR A 67 -21.52 -0.43 -20.84
C TYR A 67 -21.09 0.96 -21.36
N ARG A 68 -19.80 1.31 -21.22
CA ARG A 68 -19.27 2.57 -21.77
C ARG A 68 -19.36 2.63 -23.28
N LEU A 69 -19.07 1.53 -23.97
CA LEU A 69 -19.18 1.44 -25.43
C LEU A 69 -20.64 1.54 -25.88
N GLU A 70 -21.55 0.82 -25.22
CA GLU A 70 -23.00 0.90 -25.48
C GLU A 70 -23.52 2.34 -25.33
N LYS A 71 -23.15 3.02 -24.24
CA LYS A 71 -23.53 4.42 -24.05
C LYS A 71 -22.89 5.38 -25.03
N ALA A 72 -21.65 5.14 -25.46
CA ALA A 72 -21.01 5.92 -26.50
C ALA A 72 -21.74 5.80 -27.85
N VAL A 73 -22.24 4.61 -28.19
CA VAL A 73 -23.08 4.40 -29.39
C VAL A 73 -24.40 5.17 -29.28
N GLU A 74 -25.00 5.27 -28.09
CA GLU A 74 -26.15 6.14 -27.82
C GLU A 74 -25.80 7.65 -27.80
N GLY A 75 -24.55 8.04 -28.04
CA GLY A 75 -24.07 9.43 -27.96
C GLY A 75 -23.93 9.97 -26.52
N LYS A 76 -23.99 9.10 -25.51
CA LYS A 76 -23.92 9.47 -24.09
C LYS A 76 -22.55 9.16 -23.49
N THR A 77 -22.04 10.09 -22.69
CA THR A 77 -20.79 9.89 -21.94
C THR A 77 -21.08 9.36 -20.53
N VAL A 78 -20.39 8.28 -20.12
CA VAL A 78 -20.50 7.73 -18.76
C VAL A 78 -19.43 8.36 -17.86
N ARG A 79 -19.84 8.81 -16.66
CA ARG A 79 -18.91 9.33 -15.66
C ARG A 79 -17.88 8.24 -15.27
N PRO A 80 -16.57 8.56 -15.25
CA PRO A 80 -15.55 7.58 -14.87
C PRO A 80 -15.74 7.12 -13.42
N TYR A 81 -15.64 5.81 -13.22
CA TYR A 81 -15.68 5.23 -11.89
C TYR A 81 -14.37 5.50 -11.14
N LYS A 82 -14.44 6.27 -10.03
CA LYS A 82 -13.27 6.55 -9.19
C LYS A 82 -13.20 5.53 -8.04
N LYS A 83 -12.20 4.65 -8.05
CA LYS A 83 -11.94 3.77 -6.90
C LYS A 83 -11.35 4.62 -5.78
N HIS A 84 -12.09 4.76 -4.69
CA HIS A 84 -11.58 5.38 -3.49
C HIS A 84 -10.60 4.42 -2.81
N LYS A 85 -9.29 4.72 -2.85
CA LYS A 85 -8.30 4.01 -2.02
C LYS A 85 -8.68 4.27 -0.55
N LEU A 86 -9.23 3.27 0.13
CA LEU A 86 -9.45 3.30 1.57
C LEU A 86 -8.11 2.95 2.23
N ALA A 87 -7.83 3.55 3.39
CA ALA A 87 -6.71 3.09 4.20
C ALA A 87 -6.92 1.63 4.59
N PRO A 88 -5.86 0.82 4.79
CA PRO A 88 -6.00 -0.51 5.33
C PRO A 88 -6.63 -0.46 6.74
N PHE A 89 -7.27 -1.56 7.13
CA PHE A 89 -7.77 -1.76 8.49
C PHE A 89 -6.60 -1.86 9.47
N GLN A 90 -6.74 -1.24 10.63
CA GLN A 90 -5.83 -1.43 11.76
C GLN A 90 -6.26 -2.67 12.57
N PHE A 91 -5.30 -3.29 13.27
CA PHE A 91 -5.58 -4.46 14.10
C PHE A 91 -6.58 -4.09 15.22
N GLY A 92 -7.64 -4.88 15.38
CA GLY A 92 -8.72 -4.63 16.34
C GLY A 92 -9.71 -3.53 15.92
N GLU A 93 -9.58 -2.97 14.71
CA GLU A 93 -10.46 -1.90 14.22
C GLU A 93 -11.79 -2.48 13.74
N THR A 94 -12.91 -1.95 14.26
CA THR A 94 -14.24 -2.26 13.76
C THR A 94 -14.51 -1.56 12.42
N HIS A 95 -15.46 -2.06 11.62
CA HIS A 95 -15.82 -1.41 10.35
C HIS A 95 -16.27 0.05 10.53
N GLU A 96 -16.98 0.36 11.62
CA GLU A 96 -17.42 1.73 11.90
C GLU A 96 -16.25 2.66 12.24
N SER A 97 -15.31 2.21 13.08
CA SER A 97 -14.12 3.00 13.45
C SER A 97 -13.22 3.24 12.23
N HIS A 98 -13.04 2.24 11.37
CA HIS A 98 -12.33 2.35 10.10
C HIS A 98 -12.92 3.41 9.17
N ARG A 99 -14.25 3.41 9.02
CA ARG A 99 -14.96 4.43 8.22
C ARG A 99 -14.76 5.82 8.79
N LYS A 100 -14.93 6.00 10.10
CA LYS A 100 -14.76 7.30 10.78
C LYS A 100 -13.33 7.83 10.61
N ARG A 101 -12.33 6.97 10.83
CA ARG A 101 -10.91 7.33 10.64
C ARG A 101 -10.62 7.73 9.20
N THR A 102 -11.02 6.91 8.23
CA THR A 102 -10.79 7.18 6.81
C THR A 102 -11.47 8.47 6.35
N HIS A 103 -12.68 8.75 6.85
CA HIS A 103 -13.37 10.02 6.59
C HIS A 103 -12.59 11.22 7.15
N LYS A 104 -12.14 11.13 8.40
CA LYS A 104 -11.35 12.19 9.06
C LYS A 104 -10.03 12.45 8.32
N GLU A 105 -9.33 11.40 7.91
CA GLU A 105 -8.10 11.48 7.10
C GLU A 105 -8.34 12.23 5.79
N ARG A 106 -9.40 11.86 5.06
CA ARG A 106 -9.76 12.53 3.79
C ARG A 106 -10.11 13.99 3.99
N GLN A 107 -10.82 14.32 5.06
CA GLN A 107 -11.15 15.71 5.39
C GLN A 107 -9.89 16.52 5.72
N ARG A 108 -8.91 15.94 6.41
CA ARG A 108 -7.61 16.59 6.65
C ARG A 108 -6.88 16.88 5.34
N ILE A 109 -6.79 15.88 4.45
CA ILE A 109 -6.15 16.04 3.13
C ILE A 109 -6.86 17.11 2.31
N TYR A 110 -8.20 17.06 2.24
CA TYR A 110 -9.00 18.03 1.47
C TYR A 110 -8.81 19.46 1.96
N ARG A 111 -8.69 19.65 3.28
CA ARG A 111 -8.43 20.95 3.90
C ARG A 111 -6.96 21.38 3.87
N GLY A 112 -6.05 20.53 3.37
CA GLY A 112 -4.61 20.77 3.40
C GLY A 112 -4.01 20.79 4.82
N VAL A 113 -4.69 20.16 5.79
CA VAL A 113 -4.22 20.12 7.19
C VAL A 113 -3.21 18.99 7.35
N THR A 114 -1.93 19.32 7.19
CA THR A 114 -0.78 18.47 7.52
C THR A 114 -0.37 18.63 8.98
N ALA A 115 0.43 17.69 9.51
CA ALA A 115 0.96 17.79 10.88
C ALA A 115 1.66 19.14 11.16
N GLU A 116 2.26 19.74 10.13
CA GLU A 116 2.94 21.04 10.20
C GLU A 116 1.99 22.24 10.28
N THR A 117 0.77 22.10 9.76
CA THR A 117 -0.27 23.14 9.79
C THR A 117 -1.19 23.04 11.00
N VAL A 118 -1.20 21.91 11.70
CA VAL A 118 -1.91 21.77 12.97
C VAL A 118 -1.22 22.67 14.00
N ARG A 119 -2.01 23.47 14.73
CA ARG A 119 -1.49 24.34 15.80
C ARG A 119 -0.82 23.46 16.86
N SER A 120 0.49 23.65 17.06
CA SER A 120 1.21 23.01 18.15
C SER A 120 0.58 23.41 19.48
N TRP A 121 0.18 22.42 20.28
CA TRP A 121 -0.20 22.67 21.66
C TRP A 121 1.07 22.75 22.51
N THR A 122 1.13 23.73 23.40
CA THR A 122 2.25 23.95 24.32
C THR A 122 1.63 24.10 25.69
N ASP A 123 2.01 23.24 26.64
CA ASP A 123 1.53 23.35 28.00
C ASP A 123 2.13 24.61 28.65
N LEU A 124 1.27 25.48 29.17
CA LEU A 124 1.67 26.73 29.82
C LEU A 124 1.52 26.64 31.34
N SER A 125 1.11 25.51 31.90
CA SER A 125 0.80 25.38 33.34
C SER A 125 2.02 25.66 34.25
N VAL A 126 3.21 25.27 33.80
CA VAL A 126 4.47 25.39 34.55
C VAL A 126 5.11 26.79 34.40
N MET A 127 4.68 27.58 33.41
CA MET A 127 5.29 28.89 33.11
C MET A 127 4.77 29.98 34.04
N SER A 128 5.66 30.91 34.42
CA SER A 128 5.28 32.13 35.13
C SER A 128 4.38 33.02 34.27
N GLU A 129 3.69 34.00 34.87
CA GLU A 129 2.83 34.92 34.11
C GLU A 129 3.61 35.76 33.08
N GLU A 130 4.84 36.15 33.44
CA GLU A 130 5.75 36.88 32.55
C GLU A 130 6.18 36.01 31.36
N GLU A 131 6.57 34.77 31.62
CA GLU A 131 6.95 33.80 30.59
C GLU A 131 5.78 33.47 29.65
N LYS A 132 4.56 33.38 30.18
CA LYS A 132 3.34 33.20 29.37
C LYS A 132 3.14 34.38 28.42
N ALA A 133 3.32 35.61 28.90
CA ALA A 133 3.18 36.81 28.09
C ALA A 133 4.21 36.84 26.95
N ASP A 134 5.47 36.50 27.26
CA ASP A 134 6.54 36.42 26.27
C ASP A 134 6.31 35.31 25.23
N HIS A 135 5.84 34.14 25.67
CA HIS A 135 5.49 33.05 24.75
C HIS A 135 4.37 33.47 23.78
N ILE A 136 3.32 34.15 24.27
CA ILE A 136 2.24 34.68 23.44
C ILE A 136 2.79 35.70 22.43
N LYS A 137 3.65 36.63 22.88
CA LYS A 137 4.28 37.65 22.04
C LYS A 137 5.14 37.02 20.93
N GLN A 138 5.92 35.99 21.26
CA GLN A 138 6.72 35.23 20.29
C GLN A 138 5.83 34.54 19.26
N LYS A 139 4.77 33.84 19.69
CA LYS A 139 3.81 33.20 18.77
C LYS A 139 3.08 34.20 17.87
N ASN A 140 2.77 35.39 18.38
CA ASN A 140 2.19 36.46 17.57
C ASN A 140 3.17 36.95 16.50
N ARG A 141 4.44 37.16 16.87
CA ARG A 141 5.51 37.56 15.93
C ARG A 141 5.74 36.51 14.84
N GLU A 142 5.79 35.22 15.21
CA GLU A 142 5.90 34.11 14.26
C GLU A 142 4.72 34.09 13.27
N ARG A 143 3.49 34.28 13.76
CA ARG A 143 2.29 34.35 12.91
C ARG A 143 2.35 35.53 11.96
N GLN A 144 2.74 36.70 12.44
CA GLN A 144 2.87 37.89 11.60
C GLN A 144 3.95 37.71 10.53
N LYS A 145 5.09 37.09 10.88
CA LYS A 145 6.16 36.75 9.91
C LYS A 145 5.67 35.80 8.83
N LYS A 146 4.97 34.71 9.21
CA LYS A 146 4.37 33.77 8.25
C LYS A 146 3.33 34.42 7.35
N TRP A 147 2.51 35.32 7.91
CA TRP A 147 1.51 36.05 7.13
C TRP A 147 2.18 36.95 6.09
N ARG A 148 3.20 37.72 6.48
CA ARG A 148 4.00 38.55 5.56
C ARG A 148 4.64 37.73 4.44
N GLN A 149 5.27 36.61 4.78
CA GLN A 149 5.86 35.70 3.79
C GLN A 149 4.85 35.10 2.81
N LYS A 150 3.58 34.98 3.22
CA LYS A 150 2.50 34.47 2.36
C LYS A 150 1.82 35.56 1.54
N SER A 151 1.82 36.80 2.04
CA SER A 151 1.20 37.95 1.38
C SER A 151 2.15 38.68 0.42
N GLU A 152 3.46 38.55 0.62
CA GLU A 152 4.44 39.04 -0.35
C GLU A 152 4.40 38.11 -1.57
N PRO A 153 4.02 38.61 -2.77
CA PRO A 153 4.16 37.83 -3.98
C PRO A 153 5.64 37.46 -4.10
N THR A 154 5.93 36.18 -4.33
CA THR A 154 7.32 35.81 -4.52
C THR A 154 7.81 36.58 -5.75
N THR A 155 8.98 37.19 -5.70
CA THR A 155 9.53 37.96 -6.83
C THR A 155 9.56 37.10 -8.11
N ASN A 156 9.66 35.78 -7.97
CA ASN A 156 9.54 34.79 -9.03
C ASN A 156 8.15 34.74 -9.70
N ASP A 157 7.07 34.92 -8.95
CA ASP A 157 5.71 34.99 -9.51
C ASP A 157 5.50 36.30 -10.29
N LEU A 158 6.02 37.42 -9.78
CA LEU A 158 5.97 38.70 -10.51
C LEU A 158 6.83 38.68 -11.77
N HIS A 159 8.03 38.08 -11.74
CA HIS A 159 8.88 37.95 -12.93
C HIS A 159 8.25 37.07 -14.00
N THR A 160 7.53 36.02 -13.62
CA THR A 160 6.82 35.15 -14.58
C THR A 160 5.57 35.83 -15.14
N GLU A 161 4.82 36.60 -14.34
CA GLU A 161 3.71 37.42 -14.81
C GLU A 161 4.16 38.54 -15.76
N ILE A 162 5.27 39.22 -15.45
CA ILE A 162 5.86 40.26 -16.31
C ILE A 162 6.39 39.66 -17.62
N ALA A 163 7.09 38.51 -17.57
CA ALA A 163 7.59 37.84 -18.76
C ALA A 163 6.43 37.40 -19.69
N LYS A 164 5.35 36.87 -19.11
CA LYS A 164 4.16 36.48 -19.86
C LYS A 164 3.44 37.70 -20.47
N ALA A 165 3.33 38.79 -19.71
CA ALA A 165 2.73 40.02 -20.22
C ALA A 165 3.54 40.66 -21.35
N LEU A 166 4.86 40.49 -21.38
CA LEU A 166 5.73 40.93 -22.48
C LEU A 166 5.56 40.06 -23.73
N GLU A 167 5.46 38.73 -23.58
CA GLU A 167 5.16 37.82 -24.71
C GLU A 167 3.80 38.13 -25.38
N ASP A 168 2.79 38.50 -24.58
CA ASP A 168 1.47 38.89 -25.09
C ASP A 168 1.46 40.25 -25.81
N PHE A 169 2.49 41.10 -25.63
CA PHE A 169 2.62 42.42 -26.28
C PHE A 169 3.42 42.38 -27.59
N ASP A 170 4.26 41.36 -27.79
CA ASP A 170 5.09 41.16 -28.99
C ASP A 170 4.37 40.34 -30.10
N CYS A 171 3.07 40.07 -29.95
CA CYS A 171 2.18 39.44 -30.95
C CYS A 171 1.15 40.44 -31.49
#